data_AF-A0A1F9LHT0-F1
#
_entry.id   AF-A0A1F9LHT0-F1
#
_cell.length_a   1.000
_cell.length_b   1.000
_cell.length_c   1.000
_cell.angle_alpha   90.00
_cell.angle_beta   90.00
_cell.angle_gamma   90.00
#
_symmetry.space_group_name_H-M   'P 1'
#
loop_
_entity.id
_entity.type
_entity.pdbx_description
1 polymer ?
#
loop_
_entity_poly.entity_id
_entity_poly.type
_entity_poly.pdbx_seq_one_letter_code
_entity_poly.pdbx_strand_id
1 'polypeptide(L)'
;MLNQVKRMVELSLRIIYDKDLIEQQERLINDLSRIYPICSYCKKVREQSGAWVQIEKYIQDIAGTQPSHGICPDCFAREMKQFE
;
A
#
# COMPACT_ATOMS: atom_id res chain seq x y z
N MET A 1 -0.45 -4.70 -47.76
CA MET A 1 -1.14 -3.67 -46.95
C MET A 1 -1.91 -4.24 -45.76
N LEU A 2 -2.89 -5.13 -45.96
CA LEU A 2 -3.72 -5.66 -44.86
C LEU A 2 -2.92 -6.30 -43.72
N ASN A 3 -1.90 -7.10 -44.06
CA ASN A 3 -1.04 -7.75 -43.06
C ASN A 3 -0.18 -6.75 -42.26
N GLN A 4 0.20 -5.63 -42.87
CA GLN A 4 0.98 -4.58 -42.21
C GLN A 4 0.11 -3.78 -41.24
N VAL A 5 -1.13 -3.50 -41.64
CA VAL A 5 -2.14 -2.88 -40.76
C VAL A 5 -2.50 -3.82 -39.60
N LYS A 6 -2.73 -5.11 -39.87
CA LYS A 6 -3.00 -6.12 -38.84
C LYS A 6 -1.87 -6.19 -37.81
N ARG A 7 -0.63 -6.24 -38.28
CA ARG A 7 0.56 -6.27 -37.42
C ARG A 7 0.72 -4.98 -36.60
N MET A 8 0.41 -3.82 -37.19
CA MET A 8 0.43 -2.54 -36.48
C MET A 8 -0.61 -2.49 -35.35
N VAL A 9 -1.82 -2.97 -35.60
CA VAL A 9 -2.89 -3.04 -34.59
C VAL A 9 -2.53 -4.01 -33.47
N GLU A 10 -2.04 -5.21 -33.79
CA GLU A 10 -1.58 -6.19 -32.80
C GLU A 10 -0.50 -5.62 -31.88
N LEU A 11 0.50 -4.93 -32.45
CA LEU A 11 1.56 -4.30 -31.65
C LEU A 11 1.03 -3.18 -30.77
N SER A 12 0.10 -2.37 -31.28
CA SER A 12 -0.50 -1.26 -30.52
C SER A 12 -1.31 -1.76 -29.33
N LEU A 13 -2.09 -2.84 -29.52
CA LEU A 13 -2.84 -3.48 -28.44
C LEU A 13 -1.91 -4.02 -27.35
N ARG A 14 -0.79 -4.63 -27.73
CA ARG A 14 0.23 -5.13 -26.79
C ARG A 14 0.83 -4.01 -25.95
N ILE A 15 1.21 -2.90 -26.58
CA ILE A 15 1.76 -1.73 -25.88
C ILE A 15 0.76 -1.16 -24.88
N ILE A 16 -0.52 -1.07 -25.24
CA ILE A 16 -1.57 -0.58 -24.33
C ILE A 16 -1.70 -1.50 -23.12
N TYR A 17 -1.72 -2.82 -23.34
CA TYR A 17 -1.83 -3.80 -22.26
C TYR A 17 -0.61 -3.76 -21.31
N ASP A 18 0.59 -3.75 -21.88
CA ASP A 18 1.83 -3.71 -21.09
C ASP A 18 1.94 -2.41 -20.28
N LYS A 19 1.47 -1.28 -20.83
CA LYS A 19 1.43 0.00 -20.12
C LYS A 19 0.52 -0.05 -18.89
N ASP A 20 -0.69 -0.60 -19.01
CA ASP A 20 -1.62 -0.73 -17.88
C ASP A 20 -1.01 -1.61 -16.77
N LEU A 21 -0.36 -2.71 -17.15
CA LEU A 21 0.32 -3.60 -16.22
C LEU A 21 1.48 -2.91 -15.47
N ILE A 22 2.30 -2.13 -16.19
CA ILE A 22 3.39 -1.36 -15.58
C ILE A 22 2.83 -0.31 -14.62
N GLU A 23 1.79 0.42 -14.99
CA GLU A 23 1.14 1.42 -14.13
C GLU A 23 0.56 0.79 -12.86
N GLN A 24 0.04 -0.44 -12.93
CA GLN A 24 -0.43 -1.18 -11.75
C GLN A 24 0.73 -1.53 -10.81
N GLN A 25 1.85 -2.01 -11.35
CA GLN A 25 3.02 -2.42 -10.58
C GLN A 25 3.74 -1.22 -9.94
N GLU A 26 3.86 -0.10 -10.67
CA GLU A 26 4.46 1.13 -10.15
C GLU A 26 3.68 1.69 -8.97
N ARG A 27 2.34 1.59 -8.94
CA ARG A 27 1.54 2.01 -7.77
C ARG A 27 1.92 1.20 -6.53
N LEU A 28 1.93 -0.12 -6.64
CA LEU A 28 2.32 -1.03 -5.55
C LEU A 28 3.75 -0.76 -5.05
N ILE A 29 4.72 -0.60 -5.96
CA ILE A 29 6.11 -0.35 -5.59
C ILE A 29 6.28 1.04 -4.98
N ASN A 30 5.66 2.08 -5.55
CA ASN A 30 5.74 3.43 -5.00
C ASN A 30 5.08 3.54 -3.62
N ASP A 31 4.01 2.78 -3.38
CA ASP A 31 3.33 2.77 -2.09
C ASP A 31 4.08 1.95 -1.03
N LEU A 32 4.82 0.90 -1.39
CA LEU A 32 5.68 0.19 -0.43
C LEU A 32 7.04 0.88 -0.20
N SER A 33 7.54 1.67 -1.16
CA SER A 33 8.90 2.23 -1.13
C SER A 33 8.99 3.65 -0.55
N ARG A 34 7.88 4.24 -0.08
CA ARG A 34 7.86 5.58 0.52
C ARG A 34 7.97 5.53 2.04
N ILE A 35 8.82 6.39 2.60
CA ILE A 35 8.81 6.70 4.03
C ILE A 35 7.57 7.56 4.31
N TYR A 36 6.67 7.06 5.16
CA TYR A 36 5.47 7.79 5.53
C TYR A 36 5.68 8.64 6.78
N PRO A 37 5.22 9.91 6.79
CA PRO A 37 5.18 10.72 7.99
C PRO A 37 4.23 10.09 9.02
N ILE A 38 4.78 9.62 10.14
CA ILE A 38 4.05 9.08 11.28
C ILE A 38 4.12 10.08 12.44
N CYS A 39 3.01 10.34 13.09
CA CYS A 39 2.97 11.18 14.29
C CYS A 39 3.68 10.45 15.44
N SER A 40 4.72 11.05 16.01
CA SER A 40 5.48 10.42 17.11
C SER A 40 4.64 10.19 18.38
N TYR A 41 3.60 10.99 18.59
CA TYR A 41 2.71 10.87 19.74
C TYR A 41 1.61 9.82 19.56
N CYS A 42 0.80 9.92 18.50
CA CYS A 42 -0.39 9.08 18.32
C CYS A 42 -0.24 8.00 17.24
N LYS A 43 0.92 7.90 16.59
CA LYS A 43 1.25 6.90 15.56
C LYS A 43 0.36 6.87 14.31
N LYS A 44 -0.49 7.89 14.13
CA LYS A 44 -1.23 8.10 12.88
C LYS A 44 -0.29 8.39 11.72
N VAL A 45 -0.67 7.93 10.53
CA VAL A 45 0.02 8.20 9.26
C VAL A 45 -0.61 9.43 8.61
N ARG A 46 0.20 10.35 8.07
CA ARG A 46 -0.30 11.48 7.28
C ARG A 46 -0.38 11.11 5.80
N GLU A 47 -1.58 11.18 5.24
CA GLU A 47 -1.84 10.96 3.82
C GLU A 47 -1.42 12.14 2.96
N GLN A 48 -1.39 11.93 1.63
CA GLN A 48 -1.14 12.99 0.65
C GLN A 48 -2.18 14.12 0.71
N SER A 49 -3.43 13.79 1.09
CA SER A 49 -4.50 14.76 1.34
C SER A 49 -4.22 15.71 2.52
N GLY A 50 -3.21 15.39 3.33
CA GLY A 50 -2.91 16.07 4.59
C GLY A 50 -3.70 15.52 5.78
N ALA A 51 -4.64 14.59 5.57
CA ALA A 51 -5.38 13.93 6.64
C ALA A 51 -4.48 12.99 7.47
N TRP A 52 -4.84 12.80 8.74
CA TRP A 52 -4.18 11.85 9.64
C TRP A 52 -5.07 10.64 9.89
N VAL A 53 -4.61 9.47 9.51
CA VAL A 53 -5.35 8.20 9.61
C VAL A 53 -4.63 7.20 10.50
N GLN A 54 -5.36 6.23 11.03
CA GLN A 54 -4.77 5.13 11.80
C GLN A 54 -3.88 4.27 10.90
N ILE A 55 -2.78 3.76 11.45
CA ILE A 55 -1.82 2.95 10.67
C ILE A 55 -2.45 1.66 10.16
N GLU A 56 -3.37 1.08 10.92
CA GLU A 56 -4.13 -0.11 10.55
C GLU A 56 -4.97 0.13 9.29
N LYS A 57 -5.69 1.25 9.26
CA LYS A 57 -6.46 1.67 8.09
C LYS A 57 -5.54 1.89 6.89
N TYR A 58 -4.43 2.59 7.12
CA TYR A 58 -3.46 2.90 6.08
C TYR A 58 -2.88 1.63 5.42
N ILE A 59 -2.48 0.65 6.23
CA ILE A 59 -1.97 -0.63 5.73
C ILE A 59 -3.08 -1.43 5.05
N GLN A 60 -4.30 -1.44 5.60
CA GLN A 60 -5.44 -2.13 5.00
C GLN A 60 -5.75 -1.59 3.59
N ASP A 61 -5.72 -0.28 3.40
CA ASP A 61 -6.00 0.37 2.11
C ASP A 61 -4.96 0.01 1.04
N ILE A 62 -3.70 -0.25 1.43
CA ILE A 62 -2.59 -0.57 0.50
C ILE A 62 -2.42 -2.07 0.29
N ALA A 63 -2.47 -2.86 1.37
CA ALA A 63 -2.19 -4.28 1.33
C ALA A 63 -3.44 -5.15 1.08
N GLY A 64 -4.64 -4.58 1.20
CA GLY A 64 -5.90 -5.31 1.07
C GLY A 64 -6.12 -6.36 2.17
N THR A 65 -5.36 -6.28 3.28
CA THR A 65 -5.42 -7.23 4.41
C THR A 65 -6.08 -6.60 5.62
N GLN A 66 -6.80 -7.40 6.39
CA GLN A 66 -7.40 -6.95 7.65
C GLN A 66 -6.42 -7.12 8.80
N PRO A 67 -6.26 -6.09 9.66
CA PRO A 67 -5.43 -6.19 10.86
C PRO A 67 -6.09 -7.10 11.89
N SER A 68 -5.28 -7.93 12.57
CA SER A 68 -5.69 -8.62 13.79
C SER A 68 -5.20 -7.86 15.02
N HIS A 69 -5.85 -8.08 16.17
CA HIS A 69 -5.48 -7.46 17.43
C HIS A 69 -4.92 -8.51 18.39
N GLY A 70 -3.72 -8.26 18.92
CA GLY A 70 -3.05 -9.11 19.89
C GLY A 70 -2.16 -8.28 20.82
N ILE A 71 -1.75 -8.87 21.93
CA ILE A 71 -0.85 -8.23 22.91
C ILE A 71 0.47 -8.99 22.85
N CYS A 72 1.58 -8.30 22.58
CA CYS A 72 2.89 -8.93 22.61
C CYS A 72 3.31 -9.24 24.07
N PRO A 73 4.23 -10.21 24.29
CA PRO A 73 4.69 -10.56 25.63
C PRO A 73 5.19 -9.36 26.46
N ASP A 74 5.84 -8.39 25.83
CA ASP A 74 6.37 -7.19 26.50
C ASP A 74 5.26 -6.27 27.02
N CYS A 75 4.24 -6.01 26.18
CA CYS A 75 3.09 -5.22 26.58
C CYS A 75 2.32 -5.94 27.70
N PHE A 76 2.10 -7.25 27.56
CA PHE A 76 1.43 -8.03 28.59
C PHE A 76 2.16 -7.96 29.93
N ALA A 77 3.48 -8.17 29.94
CA ALA A 77 4.29 -8.08 31.15
C ALA A 77 4.28 -6.66 31.77
N ARG A 78 4.25 -5.61 30.95
CA ARG A 78 4.16 -4.22 31.42
C ARG A 78 2.82 -3.92 32.07
N GLU A 79 1.72 -4.33 31.44
CA GLU A 79 0.38 -4.11 31.99
C GLU A 79 0.17 -4.93 33.27
N MET A 80 0.64 -6.17 33.32
CA MET A 80 0.54 -6.99 34.55
C MET A 80 1.26 -6.38 35.74
N LYS A 81 2.43 -5.75 35.55
CA LYS A 81 3.16 -5.03 36.60
C LYS A 81 2.40 -3.82 37.16
N GLN A 82 1.41 -3.28 36.44
CA GLN A 82 0.58 -2.19 36.97
C GLN A 82 -0.47 -2.67 37.98
N PHE A 83 -0.71 -3.98 38.05
CA PHE A 83 -1.68 -4.60 38.95
C PHE A 83 -1.01 -5.35 40.12
N GLU A 84 0.32 -5.28 40.24
CA GLU A 84 1.10 -5.73 41.40
C GLU A 84 1.31 -4.58 42.40
#